data_AF-A0A3M7C0G3-F1
#
_entry.id   AF-A0A3M7C0G3-F1
#
_cell.length_a   1.000
_cell.length_b   1.000
_cell.length_c   1.000
_cell.angle_alpha   90.00
_cell.angle_beta   90.00
_cell.angle_gamma   90.00
#
_symmetry.space_group_name_H-M   'P 1'
#
loop_
_entity.id
_entity.type
_entity.pdbx_description
1 polymer ?
#
loop_
_entity_poly.entity_id
_entity_poly.type
_entity_poly.pdbx_seq_one_letter_code
_entity_poly.pdbx_strand_id
1 'polypeptide(L)'
;MDTTIRRHSFGAGQHRHRNIPTTATSHPNDPIPSEPKDIRLLKVSPQMRAKFNGMNSPRSSGESLSVATDETTDSEAPSTPPTEPADLNEVTDKLDELPIHSPNPSKKRRASTTLATNSDDIRKLLGDGKGTTFLQKYCCGDGCCMVEALPAPAGQPQHVFVDQPDNDAYRFLRLNIGSLTLDTELTKIVDPPEQKMSFSGLRRQSIDEKFPDELKHEHNREAVDMFPPTYMKPHPPYSIFNAPVYGARELTKPGAEKRTFHFDLDVTDYPEEGGVDFKVGGAVGVCPPNDPYVVEDIMDQLGIPRFQRDKPVRMHTPGGRWPTIWGDEQSRTLVTTRREILTWTVDIASAPPTKPMFRLLADHATAPNEKKILTFLASAQGQAAFCDLRTGPHITLQQLLHAFPSSKPPLEHLCGALNQLMPRFYSLSNDPHVSSAREGLAGRRLIETAVTIHETPSF
;
A
#
# COMPACT_ATOMS: atom_id res chain seq x y z
N MET A 1 -57.00 8.40 45.18
CA MET A 1 -56.74 9.84 45.39
C MET A 1 -55.24 10.06 45.31
N ASP A 2 -54.84 10.72 44.24
CA ASP A 2 -53.56 11.31 43.83
C ASP A 2 -52.25 11.01 44.56
N THR A 3 -51.35 10.38 43.81
CA THR A 3 -49.89 10.41 43.94
C THR A 3 -49.31 11.63 43.21
N THR A 4 -48.65 12.55 43.93
CA THR A 4 -47.81 13.61 43.34
C THR A 4 -46.36 13.48 43.80
N ILE A 5 -45.48 13.20 42.84
CA ILE A 5 -44.02 13.07 42.98
C ILE A 5 -43.39 14.45 42.76
N ARG A 6 -42.66 14.97 43.76
CA ARG A 6 -41.83 16.19 43.65
C ARG A 6 -40.57 15.91 42.83
N ARG A 7 -40.39 16.64 41.72
CA ARG A 7 -39.14 16.71 40.95
C ARG A 7 -38.25 17.84 41.47
N HIS A 8 -36.99 17.54 41.80
CA HIS A 8 -35.94 18.53 42.03
C HIS A 8 -35.32 18.95 40.68
N SER A 9 -35.27 20.25 40.42
CA SER A 9 -34.65 20.87 39.25
C SER A 9 -33.17 21.17 39.50
N PHE A 10 -32.28 20.65 38.65
CA PHE A 10 -30.90 21.09 38.57
C PHE A 10 -30.82 22.36 37.71
N GLY A 11 -30.38 23.47 38.31
CA GLY A 11 -30.10 24.71 37.60
C GLY A 11 -28.80 24.59 36.80
N ALA A 12 -28.90 24.65 35.47
CA ALA A 12 -27.76 24.88 34.60
C ALA A 12 -27.45 26.38 34.58
N GLY A 13 -26.33 26.79 35.20
CA GLY A 13 -25.79 28.13 35.01
C GLY A 13 -25.34 28.30 33.55
N GLN A 14 -26.05 29.14 32.79
CA GLN A 14 -25.60 29.56 31.47
C GLN A 14 -24.38 30.49 31.63
N HIS A 15 -23.19 30.01 31.27
CA HIS A 15 -22.05 30.88 31.04
C HIS A 15 -22.35 31.77 29.82
N ARG A 16 -22.73 33.03 30.06
CA ARG A 16 -22.84 34.07 29.03
C ARG A 16 -21.48 34.73 28.82
N HIS A 17 -20.84 34.46 27.68
CA HIS A 17 -19.67 35.22 27.24
C HIS A 17 -20.07 36.69 27.08
N ARG A 18 -19.49 37.57 27.91
CA ARG A 18 -19.97 38.95 28.09
C ARG A 18 -19.52 39.92 27.00
N ASN A 19 -18.60 39.55 26.11
CA ASN A 19 -18.12 40.42 25.04
C ASN A 19 -17.60 39.60 23.85
N ILE A 20 -18.49 39.21 22.94
CA ILE A 20 -18.12 38.78 21.59
C ILE A 20 -18.41 39.97 20.67
N PRO A 21 -17.42 40.53 19.94
CA PRO A 21 -17.66 41.62 19.00
C PRO A 21 -18.66 41.17 17.92
N THR A 22 -19.75 41.92 17.75
CA THR A 22 -20.72 41.67 16.68
C THR A 22 -20.13 42.11 15.35
N THR A 23 -19.98 41.19 14.40
CA THR A 23 -19.63 41.50 13.01
C THR A 23 -20.83 41.24 12.11
N ALA A 24 -20.88 41.85 10.93
CA ALA A 24 -22.00 41.69 9.99
C ALA A 24 -22.20 40.23 9.50
N THR A 25 -21.26 39.34 9.78
CA THR A 25 -21.23 37.95 9.33
C THR A 25 -21.28 36.91 10.47
N SER A 26 -21.34 37.34 11.74
CA SER A 26 -21.45 36.42 12.89
C SER A 26 -22.16 37.05 14.09
N HIS A 27 -23.09 36.33 14.72
CA HIS A 27 -23.88 36.81 15.85
C HIS A 27 -23.86 35.82 17.04
N PRO A 28 -23.81 36.28 18.30
CA PRO A 28 -23.70 35.39 19.47
C PRO A 28 -24.82 34.37 19.66
N ASN A 29 -26.00 34.61 19.06
CA ASN A 29 -27.16 33.71 19.12
C ASN A 29 -27.32 32.84 17.85
N ASP A 30 -26.39 32.93 16.89
CA ASP A 30 -26.40 32.15 15.65
C ASP A 30 -24.98 31.63 15.38
N PRO A 31 -24.66 30.38 15.78
CA PRO A 31 -23.30 29.85 15.73
C PRO A 31 -22.80 29.52 14.32
N ILE A 32 -23.59 29.78 13.27
CA ILE A 32 -23.24 29.51 11.88
C ILE A 32 -22.93 30.83 11.17
N PRO A 33 -21.66 31.15 10.85
CA PRO A 33 -21.31 32.38 10.14
C PRO A 33 -21.91 32.41 8.74
N SER A 34 -22.45 33.56 8.33
CA SER A 34 -23.00 33.78 6.99
C SER A 34 -22.04 34.56 6.10
N GLU A 35 -21.96 34.24 4.80
CA GLU A 35 -21.12 34.97 3.85
C GLU A 35 -21.49 36.49 3.79
N PRO A 36 -20.49 37.40 3.72
CA PRO A 36 -20.74 38.83 3.64
C PRO A 36 -21.45 39.20 2.34
N LYS A 37 -22.57 39.94 2.44
CA LYS A 37 -23.44 40.26 1.30
C LYS A 37 -22.89 41.32 0.34
N ASP A 38 -21.89 42.11 0.77
CA ASP A 38 -21.34 43.24 0.01
C ASP A 38 -19.86 43.02 -0.38
N ILE A 39 -19.53 41.87 -0.97
CA ILE A 39 -18.27 41.74 -1.69
C ILE A 39 -18.44 42.44 -3.04
N ARG A 40 -17.85 43.64 -3.20
CA ARG A 40 -17.63 44.20 -4.55
C ARG A 40 -16.70 43.27 -5.31
N LEU A 41 -17.27 42.35 -6.09
CA LEU A 41 -16.54 41.59 -7.09
C LEU A 41 -15.94 42.59 -8.08
N LEU A 42 -14.63 42.81 -7.98
CA LEU A 42 -13.88 43.52 -9.01
C LEU A 42 -14.04 42.73 -10.32
N LYS A 43 -14.90 43.22 -11.22
CA LYS A 43 -14.94 42.74 -12.59
C LYS A 43 -13.65 43.15 -13.27
N VAL A 44 -12.72 42.21 -13.36
CA VAL A 44 -11.50 42.37 -14.15
C VAL A 44 -11.93 42.44 -15.62
N SER A 45 -11.80 43.62 -16.22
CA SER A 45 -11.99 43.78 -17.66
C SER A 45 -10.82 43.12 -18.41
N PRO A 46 -11.01 42.69 -19.66
CA PRO A 46 -9.93 42.11 -20.48
C PRO A 46 -8.68 43.01 -20.56
N GLN A 47 -8.85 44.34 -20.52
CA GLN A 47 -7.76 45.31 -20.49
C GLN A 47 -6.98 45.35 -19.16
N MET A 48 -7.61 45.04 -18.02
CA MET A 48 -6.90 44.90 -16.75
C MET A 48 -6.07 43.61 -16.69
N ARG A 49 -6.54 42.52 -17.32
CA ARG A 49 -5.85 41.23 -17.36
C ARG A 49 -4.54 41.29 -18.17
N ALA A 50 -4.53 42.05 -19.26
CA ALA A 50 -3.33 42.28 -20.06
C ALA A 50 -2.25 43.10 -19.32
N LYS A 51 -2.63 44.00 -18.42
CA LYS A 51 -1.68 44.76 -17.59
C LYS A 51 -1.05 43.93 -16.47
N PHE A 52 -1.76 42.95 -15.91
CA PHE A 52 -1.21 42.05 -14.87
C PHE A 52 -0.30 40.95 -15.42
N ASN A 53 -0.48 40.53 -16.68
CA ASN A 53 0.40 39.56 -17.33
C ASN A 53 1.74 40.14 -17.81
N GLY A 54 1.91 41.47 -17.77
CA GLY A 54 3.15 42.16 -18.17
C GLY A 54 4.04 42.62 -17.00
N MET A 55 3.66 42.33 -15.74
CA MET A 55 4.44 42.73 -14.57
C MET A 55 5.18 41.51 -14.01
N ASN A 56 6.51 41.51 -14.14
CA ASN A 56 7.36 40.59 -13.40
C ASN A 56 7.16 40.82 -11.90
N SER A 57 6.81 39.77 -11.16
CA SER A 57 6.79 39.81 -9.70
C SER A 57 8.19 40.21 -9.18
N PRO A 58 8.30 41.22 -8.29
CA PRO A 58 9.56 41.53 -7.66
C PRO A 58 9.99 40.36 -6.78
N ARG A 59 11.16 39.81 -7.07
CA ARG A 59 11.91 38.97 -6.12
C ARG A 59 12.06 39.78 -4.84
N SER A 60 11.46 39.32 -3.75
CA SER A 60 11.71 39.87 -2.43
C SER A 60 13.14 39.52 -2.04
N SER A 61 14.05 40.46 -2.26
CA SER A 61 15.34 40.54 -1.62
C SER A 61 15.15 40.56 -0.10
N GLY A 62 15.77 39.60 0.59
CA GLY A 62 15.99 39.67 2.01
C GLY A 62 17.19 40.57 2.29
N GLU A 63 16.92 41.77 2.79
CA GLU A 63 17.78 42.65 3.60
C GLU A 63 16.78 43.60 4.30
N SER A 64 16.77 43.83 5.61
CA SER A 64 17.89 44.04 6.51
C SER A 64 17.55 43.64 7.96
N LEU A 65 18.49 43.01 8.67
CA LEU A 65 19.11 43.57 9.86
C LEU A 65 20.40 42.79 10.16
N SER A 66 21.49 43.54 10.19
CA SER A 66 22.84 43.12 10.54
C SER A 66 22.97 42.93 12.07
N VAL A 67 23.77 41.93 12.46
CA VAL A 67 24.93 42.01 13.38
C VAL A 67 25.21 40.63 14.00
N ALA A 68 26.47 40.21 13.81
CA ALA A 68 27.27 39.22 14.55
C ALA A 68 27.49 37.85 13.89
N THR A 69 28.76 37.65 13.55
CA THR A 69 29.49 36.52 12.99
C THR A 69 29.59 35.33 13.95
N ASP A 70 29.48 34.10 13.45
CA ASP A 70 30.58 33.12 13.46
C ASP A 70 30.20 31.79 12.77
N GLU A 71 30.88 31.54 11.66
CA GLU A 71 31.57 30.34 11.18
C GLU A 71 31.28 28.94 11.80
N THR A 72 30.88 28.02 10.90
CA THR A 72 31.31 26.62 10.70
C THR A 72 30.33 25.46 10.98
N THR A 73 30.17 24.65 9.90
CA THR A 73 30.22 23.18 9.81
C THR A 73 29.04 22.51 9.09
N ASP A 74 29.44 21.79 8.03
CA ASP A 74 28.70 20.97 7.08
C ASP A 74 27.77 19.91 7.69
N SER A 75 26.62 19.71 7.03
CA SER A 75 25.96 18.40 6.96
C SER A 75 25.12 18.30 5.69
N GLU A 76 25.57 17.45 4.78
CA GLU A 76 24.87 17.06 3.55
C GLU A 76 23.65 16.19 3.89
N ALA A 77 22.48 16.57 3.38
CA ALA A 77 21.33 15.68 3.25
C ALA A 77 21.34 15.05 1.84
N PRO A 78 21.01 13.75 1.66
CA PRO A 78 21.04 13.12 0.35
C PRO A 78 19.91 13.66 -0.54
N SER A 79 20.30 14.22 -1.68
CA SER A 79 19.38 14.70 -2.73
C SER A 79 19.00 13.56 -3.68
N THR A 80 17.71 13.45 -3.99
CA THR A 80 17.22 12.64 -5.12
C THR A 80 17.58 13.30 -6.46
N PRO A 81 17.93 12.55 -7.52
CA PRO A 81 18.37 13.12 -8.79
C PRO A 81 17.25 13.87 -9.54
N PRO A 82 17.55 14.99 -10.24
CA PRO A 82 16.58 15.74 -11.03
C PRO A 82 16.23 15.02 -12.34
N THR A 83 14.95 15.06 -12.71
CA THR A 83 14.47 14.65 -14.04
C THR A 83 14.59 15.85 -14.99
N GLU A 84 15.20 15.65 -16.17
CA GLU A 84 15.38 16.69 -17.19
C GLU A 84 14.03 17.21 -17.75
N PRO A 85 13.89 18.52 -18.05
CA PRO A 85 12.69 19.06 -18.68
C PRO A 85 12.77 18.91 -20.21
N ALA A 86 11.88 18.11 -20.80
CA ALA A 86 11.62 18.11 -22.24
C ALA A 86 10.47 19.09 -22.58
N ASP A 87 10.63 19.76 -23.72
CA ASP A 87 9.93 20.95 -24.24
C ASP A 87 8.38 20.97 -24.13
N LEU A 88 7.84 22.11 -23.68
CA LEU A 88 6.40 22.38 -23.50
C LEU A 88 5.85 23.48 -24.44
N ASN A 89 6.43 23.68 -25.63
CA ASN A 89 6.07 24.80 -26.52
C ASN A 89 5.07 24.48 -27.65
N GLU A 90 4.36 23.35 -27.64
CA GLU A 90 3.52 22.96 -28.81
C GLU A 90 2.02 22.68 -28.53
N VAL A 91 1.46 23.08 -27.38
CA VAL A 91 0.05 22.76 -27.02
C VAL A 91 -0.84 23.99 -26.78
N THR A 92 -0.47 25.19 -27.26
CA THR A 92 -1.28 26.40 -27.05
C THR A 92 -2.28 26.76 -28.16
N ASP A 93 -2.36 26.02 -29.27
CA ASP A 93 -3.07 26.51 -30.47
C ASP A 93 -4.40 25.82 -30.84
N LYS A 94 -5.03 25.01 -29.98
CA LYS A 94 -6.29 24.31 -30.36
C LYS A 94 -7.40 24.25 -29.31
N LEU A 95 -7.72 25.36 -28.65
CA LEU A 95 -8.86 25.41 -27.70
C LEU A 95 -9.81 26.60 -27.86
N ASP A 96 -9.84 27.26 -29.02
CA ASP A 96 -10.91 28.19 -29.32
C ASP A 96 -12.09 27.49 -30.00
N GLU A 97 -13.28 27.83 -29.49
CA GLU A 97 -14.64 27.58 -30.00
C GLU A 97 -15.39 26.30 -29.57
N LEU A 98 -16.05 26.38 -28.40
CA LEU A 98 -17.33 25.69 -28.15
C LEU A 98 -18.35 26.65 -27.50
N PRO A 99 -19.65 26.62 -27.89
CA PRO A 99 -20.64 27.62 -27.51
C PRO A 99 -21.27 27.39 -26.12
N ILE A 100 -21.70 28.51 -25.52
CA ILE A 100 -22.25 28.66 -24.17
C ILE A 100 -23.69 28.09 -24.08
N HIS A 101 -23.98 27.30 -23.04
CA HIS A 101 -25.35 26.90 -22.67
C HIS A 101 -25.71 27.38 -21.24
N SER A 102 -26.94 27.90 -21.12
CA SER A 102 -27.51 28.68 -20.01
C SER A 102 -27.88 27.84 -18.76
N PRO A 103 -28.18 28.47 -17.59
CA PRO A 103 -28.05 27.85 -16.28
C PRO A 103 -29.31 27.12 -15.81
N ASN A 104 -29.15 26.04 -15.02
CA ASN A 104 -30.21 25.42 -14.22
C ASN A 104 -29.69 25.05 -12.81
N PRO A 105 -30.59 24.90 -11.82
CA PRO A 105 -30.37 25.40 -10.46
C PRO A 105 -29.68 24.41 -9.49
N SER A 106 -29.03 25.00 -8.48
CA SER A 106 -28.48 24.46 -7.22
C SER A 106 -28.33 22.92 -7.09
N LYS A 107 -27.12 22.41 -7.35
CA LYS A 107 -26.66 21.10 -6.85
C LYS A 107 -25.91 21.28 -5.52
N LYS A 108 -26.24 20.43 -4.54
CA LYS A 108 -25.48 20.23 -3.29
C LYS A 108 -24.01 19.95 -3.61
N ARG A 109 -23.08 20.55 -2.87
CA ARG A 109 -21.64 20.29 -2.94
C ARG A 109 -21.38 18.78 -2.80
N ARG A 110 -20.77 18.18 -3.83
CA ARG A 110 -20.27 16.80 -3.80
C ARG A 110 -18.90 16.82 -3.13
N ALA A 111 -18.65 15.86 -2.23
CA ALA A 111 -17.34 15.68 -1.60
C ALA A 111 -16.27 15.47 -2.69
N SER A 112 -15.18 16.24 -2.62
CA SER A 112 -14.00 16.05 -3.48
C SER A 112 -13.16 14.92 -2.89
N THR A 113 -13.44 13.69 -3.32
CA THR A 113 -12.58 12.49 -3.35
C THR A 113 -13.50 11.29 -3.57
N THR A 114 -13.89 11.02 -4.82
CA THR A 114 -14.39 9.68 -5.16
C THR A 114 -13.19 8.76 -5.27
N LEU A 115 -12.95 7.96 -4.24
CA LEU A 115 -12.12 6.77 -4.34
C LEU A 115 -12.90 5.77 -5.22
N ALA A 116 -12.42 5.50 -6.42
CA ALA A 116 -13.04 4.52 -7.29
C ALA A 116 -12.65 3.11 -6.80
N THR A 117 -13.59 2.41 -6.19
CA THR A 117 -13.36 1.08 -5.60
C THR A 117 -13.85 -0.07 -6.48
N ASN A 118 -14.53 0.22 -7.60
CA ASN A 118 -15.06 -0.78 -8.52
C ASN A 118 -14.83 -0.37 -9.98
N SER A 119 -14.90 -1.34 -10.89
CA SER A 119 -14.66 -1.15 -12.33
C SER A 119 -15.71 -0.27 -13.01
N ASP A 120 -16.94 -0.20 -12.48
CA ASP A 120 -18.03 0.60 -13.04
C ASP A 120 -17.92 2.10 -12.71
N ASP A 121 -17.37 2.45 -11.55
CA ASP A 121 -17.07 3.83 -11.16
C ASP A 121 -15.86 4.37 -11.93
N ILE A 122 -14.88 3.50 -12.20
CA ILE A 122 -13.76 3.80 -13.09
C ILE A 122 -14.26 4.06 -14.53
N ARG A 123 -15.19 3.24 -15.04
CA ARG A 123 -15.83 3.45 -16.36
C ARG A 123 -16.64 4.75 -16.45
N LYS A 124 -17.38 5.09 -15.39
CA LYS A 124 -18.13 6.37 -15.32
C LYS A 124 -17.23 7.60 -15.25
N LEU A 125 -16.04 7.47 -14.65
CA LEU A 125 -15.04 8.55 -14.58
C LEU A 125 -14.30 8.75 -15.92
N LEU A 126 -14.14 7.71 -16.73
CA LEU A 126 -13.29 7.73 -17.92
C LEU A 126 -13.99 8.13 -19.22
N GLY A 127 -15.31 7.95 -19.33
CA GLY A 127 -16.02 8.17 -20.59
C GLY A 127 -15.47 7.33 -21.76
N ASP A 128 -16.12 7.41 -22.92
CA ASP A 128 -15.72 6.61 -24.09
C ASP A 128 -14.43 7.13 -24.74
N GLY A 129 -13.28 6.66 -24.23
CA GLY A 129 -12.18 6.22 -25.07
C GLY A 129 -11.10 7.23 -25.51
N LYS A 130 -10.82 8.32 -24.78
CA LYS A 130 -9.73 9.26 -25.17
C LYS A 130 -8.73 9.68 -24.08
N GLY A 131 -8.74 9.05 -22.90
CA GLY A 131 -7.88 9.41 -21.76
C GLY A 131 -6.70 8.46 -21.46
N THR A 132 -6.03 7.91 -22.48
CA THR A 132 -5.15 6.73 -22.32
C THR A 132 -3.68 7.01 -21.96
N THR A 133 -3.19 8.25 -21.97
CA THR A 133 -1.77 8.52 -21.70
C THR A 133 -1.39 8.43 -20.21
N PHE A 134 -2.30 8.73 -19.28
CA PHE A 134 -2.02 8.60 -17.84
C PHE A 134 -2.20 7.16 -17.32
N LEU A 135 -2.94 6.33 -18.05
CA LEU A 135 -3.22 4.93 -17.72
C LEU A 135 -2.10 3.96 -18.15
N GLN A 136 -1.13 4.38 -18.96
CA GLN A 136 -0.05 3.50 -19.44
C GLN A 136 0.83 2.94 -18.30
N LYS A 137 0.89 3.63 -17.15
CA LYS A 137 1.55 3.12 -15.93
C LYS A 137 0.70 2.15 -15.09
N TYR A 138 -0.61 2.10 -15.29
CA TYR A 138 -1.55 1.28 -14.51
C TYR A 138 -2.27 0.20 -15.35
N CYS A 139 -2.17 0.27 -16.68
CA CYS A 139 -2.78 -0.63 -17.65
C CYS A 139 -1.69 -1.38 -18.42
N CYS A 140 -1.62 -2.70 -18.17
CA CYS A 140 -1.10 -3.81 -19.00
C CYS A 140 0.03 -3.62 -20.04
N GLY A 141 0.87 -2.59 -19.97
CA GLY A 141 1.96 -2.40 -20.95
C GLY A 141 1.46 -2.30 -22.40
N ASP A 142 2.38 -2.09 -23.33
CA ASP A 142 2.07 -2.10 -24.76
C ASP A 142 1.46 -3.46 -25.17
N GLY A 143 0.25 -3.47 -25.73
CA GLY A 143 -0.33 -4.66 -26.36
C GLY A 143 -1.70 -5.15 -25.87
N CYS A 144 -2.37 -4.44 -24.94
CA CYS A 144 -3.71 -4.82 -24.46
C CYS A 144 -4.80 -4.92 -25.58
N CYS A 145 -4.52 -4.41 -26.78
CA CYS A 145 -5.46 -4.37 -27.91
C CYS A 145 -5.41 -5.60 -28.84
N MET A 146 -4.52 -6.58 -28.59
CA MET A 146 -4.34 -7.75 -29.46
C MET A 146 -4.66 -9.05 -28.69
N VAL A 147 -5.94 -9.27 -28.37
CA VAL A 147 -6.38 -10.53 -27.76
C VAL A 147 -6.36 -11.61 -28.84
N GLU A 148 -5.45 -12.57 -28.73
CA GLU A 148 -5.48 -13.77 -29.57
C GLU A 148 -6.61 -14.68 -29.08
N ALA A 149 -7.71 -14.72 -29.84
CA ALA A 149 -8.85 -15.57 -29.51
C ALA A 149 -8.46 -17.05 -29.61
N LEU A 150 -8.98 -17.87 -28.71
CA LEU A 150 -8.89 -19.32 -28.82
C LEU A 150 -9.52 -19.75 -30.15
N PRO A 151 -8.85 -20.61 -30.95
CA PRO A 151 -9.40 -21.05 -32.22
C PRO A 151 -10.75 -21.73 -32.01
N ALA A 152 -11.75 -21.38 -32.85
CA ALA A 152 -13.06 -22.00 -32.82
C ALA A 152 -12.93 -23.50 -33.17
N PRO A 153 -13.63 -24.41 -32.46
CA PRO A 153 -13.49 -25.85 -32.71
C PRO A 153 -13.98 -26.19 -34.13
N ALA A 154 -13.06 -26.44 -35.06
CA ALA A 154 -13.39 -26.94 -36.40
C ALA A 154 -13.58 -28.46 -36.31
N GLY A 155 -14.75 -28.95 -36.74
CA GLY A 155 -15.22 -30.31 -36.47
C GLY A 155 -14.23 -31.43 -36.77
N GLN A 156 -13.69 -32.05 -35.70
CA GLN A 156 -13.16 -33.41 -35.57
C GLN A 156 -12.81 -33.71 -34.08
N PRO A 157 -12.47 -34.97 -33.69
CA PRO A 157 -13.15 -35.74 -32.63
C PRO A 157 -12.90 -35.25 -31.19
N GLN A 158 -13.89 -35.50 -30.31
CA GLN A 158 -13.87 -35.40 -28.83
C GLN A 158 -12.69 -34.61 -28.22
N HIS A 159 -12.72 -33.28 -28.35
CA HIS A 159 -11.83 -32.44 -27.59
C HIS A 159 -12.15 -32.56 -26.10
N VAL A 160 -11.16 -32.99 -25.30
CA VAL A 160 -11.27 -33.01 -23.84
C VAL A 160 -11.11 -31.57 -23.36
N PHE A 161 -12.26 -30.94 -23.07
CA PHE A 161 -12.28 -29.65 -22.38
C PHE A 161 -11.52 -29.76 -21.06
N VAL A 162 -10.84 -28.69 -20.67
CA VAL A 162 -10.10 -28.71 -19.42
C VAL A 162 -11.09 -28.76 -18.25
N ASP A 163 -11.04 -29.85 -17.48
CA ASP A 163 -11.79 -29.97 -16.24
C ASP A 163 -11.28 -28.92 -15.23
N GLN A 164 -12.16 -28.03 -14.81
CA GLN A 164 -11.83 -26.99 -13.85
C GLN A 164 -11.67 -27.58 -12.44
N PRO A 165 -10.70 -27.09 -11.64
CA PRO A 165 -10.57 -27.49 -10.24
C PRO A 165 -11.87 -27.28 -9.45
N ASP A 166 -12.33 -28.34 -8.78
CA ASP A 166 -13.59 -28.33 -8.04
C ASP A 166 -13.39 -27.88 -6.59
N ASN A 167 -12.93 -26.63 -6.40
CA ASN A 167 -12.72 -26.04 -5.08
C ASN A 167 -13.20 -24.59 -5.02
N ASP A 168 -13.52 -24.12 -3.82
CA ASP A 168 -14.10 -22.78 -3.62
C ASP A 168 -13.13 -21.66 -4.00
N ALA A 169 -11.83 -21.86 -3.77
CA ALA A 169 -10.80 -20.88 -4.14
C ALA A 169 -10.72 -20.68 -5.66
N TYR A 170 -10.82 -21.74 -6.45
CA TYR A 170 -10.85 -21.66 -7.90
C TYR A 170 -12.14 -20.99 -8.41
N ARG A 171 -13.30 -21.37 -7.85
CA ARG A 171 -14.58 -20.73 -8.18
C ARG A 171 -14.58 -19.23 -7.87
N PHE A 172 -13.90 -18.83 -6.80
CA PHE A 172 -13.73 -17.42 -6.41
C PHE A 172 -12.96 -16.61 -7.45
N LEU A 173 -12.01 -17.21 -8.17
CA LEU A 173 -11.26 -16.53 -9.24
C LEU A 173 -12.15 -16.10 -10.41
N ARG A 174 -13.31 -16.75 -10.60
CA ARG A 174 -14.28 -16.49 -11.69
C ARG A 174 -13.60 -16.44 -13.07
N LEU A 175 -12.63 -17.33 -13.29
CA LEU A 175 -11.84 -17.38 -14.51
C LEU A 175 -12.70 -17.78 -15.71
N ASN A 176 -12.69 -16.95 -16.74
CA ASN A 176 -13.26 -17.31 -18.04
C ASN A 176 -12.20 -18.00 -18.91
N ILE A 177 -12.23 -19.33 -18.93
CA ILE A 177 -11.31 -20.14 -19.74
C ILE A 177 -11.88 -20.53 -21.12
N GLY A 178 -13.09 -20.07 -21.46
CA GLY A 178 -13.71 -20.28 -22.78
C GLY A 178 -13.70 -21.74 -23.24
N SER A 179 -13.22 -21.98 -24.46
CA SER A 179 -13.08 -23.30 -25.09
C SER A 179 -11.68 -23.90 -24.91
N LEU A 180 -10.99 -23.62 -23.80
CA LEU A 180 -9.67 -24.18 -23.53
C LEU A 180 -9.76 -25.71 -23.43
N THR A 181 -8.90 -26.38 -24.20
CA THR A 181 -8.74 -27.84 -24.20
C THR A 181 -7.31 -28.19 -23.79
N LEU A 182 -7.06 -29.44 -23.39
CA LEU A 182 -5.69 -29.87 -23.08
C LEU A 182 -4.74 -29.76 -24.27
N ASP A 183 -5.26 -29.90 -25.49
CA ASP A 183 -4.48 -29.87 -26.74
C ASP A 183 -4.33 -28.47 -27.35
N THR A 184 -5.01 -27.45 -26.81
CA THR A 184 -4.95 -26.08 -27.33
C THR A 184 -3.51 -25.56 -27.34
N GLU A 185 -2.95 -25.20 -28.49
CA GLU A 185 -1.62 -24.60 -28.55
C GLU A 185 -1.61 -23.21 -27.90
N LEU A 186 -0.66 -22.99 -27.00
CA LEU A 186 -0.46 -21.72 -26.30
C LEU A 186 0.86 -21.11 -26.75
N THR A 187 0.83 -19.85 -27.16
CA THR A 187 2.00 -19.13 -27.69
C THR A 187 2.35 -17.94 -26.81
N LYS A 188 3.58 -17.42 -26.98
CA LYS A 188 4.08 -16.25 -26.23
C LYS A 188 3.90 -16.41 -24.72
N ILE A 189 4.21 -17.60 -24.22
CA ILE A 189 4.20 -17.92 -22.80
C ILE A 189 5.34 -17.12 -22.15
N VAL A 190 5.04 -16.37 -21.09
CA VAL A 190 6.02 -15.57 -20.35
C VAL A 190 7.06 -16.49 -19.69
N ASP A 191 8.31 -16.05 -19.60
CA ASP A 191 9.37 -16.79 -18.92
C ASP A 191 9.11 -16.91 -17.41
N PRO A 192 9.56 -18.00 -16.76
CA PRO A 192 9.46 -18.13 -15.32
C PRO A 192 10.30 -17.03 -14.63
N PRO A 193 9.91 -16.60 -13.42
CA PRO A 193 10.65 -15.60 -12.67
C PRO A 193 12.05 -16.12 -12.32
N GLU A 194 13.02 -15.22 -12.24
CA GLU A 194 14.35 -15.58 -11.74
C GLU A 194 14.29 -15.96 -10.26
N GLN A 195 15.05 -16.98 -9.88
CA GLN A 195 15.20 -17.36 -8.48
C GLN A 195 16.03 -16.29 -7.73
N LYS A 196 15.41 -15.60 -6.77
CA LYS A 196 16.04 -14.49 -6.01
C LYS A 196 16.80 -14.94 -4.77
N MET A 197 16.67 -16.19 -4.36
CA MET A 197 17.44 -16.73 -3.23
C MET A 197 17.61 -18.25 -3.33
N SER A 198 18.58 -18.80 -2.61
CA SER A 198 18.75 -20.25 -2.45
C SER A 198 19.05 -20.63 -1.00
N PHE A 199 18.61 -21.82 -0.58
CA PHE A 199 18.91 -22.35 0.73
C PHE A 199 20.01 -23.42 0.67
N SER A 200 20.93 -23.35 1.62
CA SER A 200 21.93 -24.38 1.85
C SER A 200 21.92 -24.84 3.32
N GLY A 201 22.43 -26.05 3.54
CA GLY A 201 22.51 -26.63 4.88
C GLY A 201 23.47 -25.84 5.77
N LEU A 202 23.03 -25.55 7.00
CA LEU A 202 23.84 -24.83 7.97
C LEU A 202 24.76 -25.81 8.72
N ARG A 203 26.08 -25.63 8.63
CA ARG A 203 27.04 -26.35 9.48
C ARG A 203 27.20 -25.58 10.79
N ARG A 204 26.94 -26.24 11.92
CA ARG A 204 26.95 -25.59 13.25
C ARG A 204 28.25 -24.83 13.56
N GLN A 205 29.38 -25.34 13.09
CA GLN A 205 30.71 -24.72 13.24
C GLN A 205 30.88 -23.39 12.48
N SER A 206 30.05 -23.09 11.46
CA SER A 206 30.20 -21.86 10.65
C SER A 206 29.52 -20.63 11.25
N ILE A 207 28.66 -20.79 12.25
CA ILE A 207 27.90 -19.68 12.85
C ILE A 207 28.82 -18.88 13.78
N ASP A 208 29.46 -19.57 14.73
CA ASP A 208 30.29 -18.96 15.77
C ASP A 208 31.54 -18.25 15.21
N GLU A 209 32.13 -18.77 14.13
CA GLU A 209 33.39 -18.25 13.58
C GLU A 209 33.21 -17.13 12.54
N LYS A 210 32.12 -17.14 11.76
CA LYS A 210 31.92 -16.20 10.63
C LYS A 210 30.80 -15.20 10.85
N PHE A 211 29.86 -15.48 11.75
CA PHE A 211 28.65 -14.67 11.92
C PHE A 211 28.21 -14.61 13.39
N PRO A 212 29.04 -14.01 14.29
CA PRO A 212 28.74 -13.96 15.72
C PRO A 212 27.44 -13.21 16.05
N ASP A 213 26.98 -12.31 15.18
CA ASP A 213 25.69 -11.62 15.34
C ASP A 213 24.48 -12.52 15.10
N GLU A 214 24.64 -13.67 14.43
CA GLU A 214 23.57 -14.65 14.21
C GLU A 214 23.25 -15.47 15.47
N LEU A 215 24.10 -15.44 16.50
CA LEU A 215 23.78 -16.03 17.82
C LEU A 215 22.77 -15.20 18.61
N LYS A 216 22.64 -13.91 18.28
CA LYS A 216 21.76 -12.98 19.00
C LYS A 216 20.32 -13.03 18.48
N HIS A 217 20.12 -13.57 17.27
CA HIS A 217 18.80 -13.62 16.65
C HIS A 217 18.17 -14.99 16.82
N GLU A 218 17.02 -15.02 17.50
CA GLU A 218 16.28 -16.26 17.71
C GLU A 218 15.44 -16.59 16.47
N HIS A 219 15.56 -17.83 16.02
CA HIS A 219 14.90 -18.34 14.82
C HIS A 219 13.70 -19.26 15.13
N ASN A 220 13.35 -19.40 16.41
CA ASN A 220 12.17 -20.15 16.82
C ASN A 220 10.88 -19.39 16.44
N ARG A 221 9.74 -20.09 16.49
CA ARG A 221 8.46 -19.52 16.10
C ARG A 221 8.08 -18.32 16.97
N GLU A 222 8.25 -18.45 18.29
CA GLU A 222 7.85 -17.44 19.26
C GLU A 222 8.58 -16.11 19.03
N ALA A 223 9.88 -16.17 18.71
CA ALA A 223 10.69 -15.01 18.39
C ALA A 223 10.30 -14.40 17.05
N VAL A 224 10.12 -15.22 16.01
CA VAL A 224 9.74 -14.74 14.66
C VAL A 224 8.37 -14.06 14.67
N ASP A 225 7.42 -14.56 15.47
CA ASP A 225 6.07 -13.99 15.56
C ASP A 225 6.06 -12.62 16.29
N MET A 226 7.10 -12.31 17.09
CA MET A 226 7.17 -11.09 17.89
C MET A 226 8.18 -10.04 17.39
N PHE A 227 9.30 -10.48 16.83
CA PHE A 227 10.43 -9.62 16.50
C PHE A 227 10.84 -9.75 15.03
N PRO A 228 11.11 -8.63 14.35
CA PRO A 228 11.65 -8.66 13.01
C PRO A 228 13.09 -9.18 13.02
N PRO A 229 13.56 -9.75 11.90
CA PRO A 229 14.93 -10.24 11.80
C PRO A 229 15.95 -9.10 11.91
N THR A 230 17.09 -9.40 12.55
CA THR A 230 18.16 -8.40 12.81
C THR A 230 18.80 -7.83 11.54
N TYR A 231 18.69 -8.52 10.40
CA TYR A 231 19.14 -8.02 9.10
C TYR A 231 18.18 -6.99 8.48
N MET A 232 16.99 -6.79 9.05
CA MET A 232 16.03 -5.77 8.63
C MET A 232 16.38 -4.43 9.30
N LYS A 233 17.19 -3.62 8.60
CA LYS A 233 17.71 -2.34 9.10
C LYS A 233 17.32 -1.17 8.19
N PRO A 234 16.19 -0.50 8.44
CA PRO A 234 15.75 0.64 7.64
C PRO A 234 16.75 1.81 7.65
N HIS A 235 17.34 2.10 8.82
CA HIS A 235 18.31 3.17 9.02
C HIS A 235 19.56 2.61 9.70
N PRO A 236 20.52 2.02 8.95
CA PRO A 236 21.77 1.54 9.54
C PRO A 236 22.49 2.66 10.32
N PRO A 237 23.04 2.39 11.52
CA PRO A 237 23.19 1.08 12.16
C PRO A 237 21.97 0.60 12.97
N TYR A 238 20.91 1.41 13.06
CA TYR A 238 19.73 1.15 13.88
C TYR A 238 18.87 0.01 13.31
N SER A 239 18.28 -0.75 14.24
CA SER A 239 17.33 -1.83 13.93
C SER A 239 15.90 -1.32 14.15
N ILE A 240 14.91 -2.10 13.71
CA ILE A 240 13.51 -1.76 13.97
C ILE A 240 13.27 -1.74 15.49
N PHE A 241 12.73 -0.63 15.98
CA PHE A 241 12.35 -0.47 17.38
C PHE A 241 10.96 -1.08 17.62
N ASN A 242 10.87 -2.00 18.57
CA ASN A 242 9.60 -2.63 18.97
C ASN A 242 8.88 -1.73 19.98
N ALA A 243 8.16 -0.72 19.49
CA ALA A 243 7.41 0.22 20.31
C ALA A 243 6.15 -0.43 20.91
N PRO A 244 5.97 -0.44 22.24
CA PRO A 244 4.75 -0.91 22.87
C PRO A 244 3.54 -0.07 22.46
N VAL A 245 2.41 -0.72 22.23
CA VAL A 245 1.12 -0.03 22.07
C VAL A 245 0.61 0.34 23.46
N TYR A 246 0.59 1.63 23.78
CA TYR A 246 0.09 2.16 25.04
C TYR A 246 -1.44 2.20 25.07
N GLY A 247 -2.04 2.59 23.94
CA GLY A 247 -3.47 2.78 23.81
C GLY A 247 -3.95 2.47 22.40
N ALA A 248 -5.12 1.86 22.30
CA ALA A 248 -5.81 1.67 21.04
C ALA A 248 -7.31 1.92 21.26
N ARG A 249 -7.93 2.73 20.39
CA ARG A 249 -9.36 3.02 20.48
C ARG A 249 -9.97 3.26 19.12
N GLU A 250 -11.22 2.84 18.96
CA GLU A 250 -11.98 3.15 17.75
C GLU A 250 -12.45 4.61 17.79
N LEU A 251 -12.16 5.37 16.73
CA LEU A 251 -12.60 6.75 16.54
C LEU A 251 -14.01 6.81 15.93
N THR A 252 -14.39 5.76 15.21
CA THR A 252 -15.65 5.66 14.50
C THR A 252 -16.76 5.08 15.38
N LYS A 253 -18.01 5.46 15.08
CA LYS A 253 -19.19 4.89 15.74
C LYS A 253 -19.55 3.54 15.09
N PRO A 254 -20.25 2.65 15.80
CA PRO A 254 -20.80 1.43 15.22
C PRO A 254 -21.61 1.73 13.95
N GLY A 255 -21.38 0.95 12.89
CA GLY A 255 -22.05 1.12 11.59
C GLY A 255 -21.37 2.11 10.63
N ALA A 256 -20.20 2.67 10.98
CA ALA A 256 -19.39 3.41 10.03
C ALA A 256 -18.91 2.49 8.88
N GLU A 257 -19.00 2.98 7.65
CA GLU A 257 -18.56 2.25 6.45
C GLU A 257 -17.07 1.91 6.48
N LYS A 258 -16.26 2.81 7.06
CA LYS A 258 -14.84 2.60 7.29
C LYS A 258 -14.56 2.79 8.75
N ARG A 259 -13.93 1.79 9.37
CA ARG A 259 -13.57 1.84 10.79
C ARG A 259 -12.20 2.47 10.93
N THR A 260 -12.08 3.45 11.80
CA THR A 260 -10.82 4.15 12.04
C THR A 260 -10.40 3.95 13.48
N PHE A 261 -9.17 3.51 13.67
CA PHE A 261 -8.56 3.30 14.98
C PHE A 261 -7.49 4.34 15.22
N HIS A 262 -7.40 4.80 16.45
CA HIS A 262 -6.32 5.63 16.96
C HIS A 262 -5.42 4.76 17.84
N PHE A 263 -4.12 4.93 17.65
CA PHE A 263 -3.07 4.21 18.37
C PHE A 263 -2.11 5.20 19.01
N ASP A 264 -1.80 4.95 20.29
CA ASP A 264 -0.74 5.58 21.04
C ASP A 264 0.43 4.59 21.13
N LEU A 265 1.58 4.94 20.54
CA LEU A 265 2.80 4.12 20.59
C LEU A 265 3.80 4.75 21.54
N ASP A 266 4.33 3.95 22.48
CA ASP A 266 5.31 4.40 23.47
C ASP A 266 6.72 4.39 22.85
N VAL A 267 7.28 5.58 22.65
CA VAL A 267 8.61 5.83 22.09
C VAL A 267 9.55 6.44 23.14
N THR A 268 9.28 6.22 24.43
CA THR A 268 10.09 6.75 25.53
C THR A 268 11.55 6.30 25.41
N ASP A 269 11.77 5.02 25.13
CA ASP A 269 13.10 4.41 24.98
C ASP A 269 13.57 4.35 23.51
N TYR A 270 12.90 5.09 22.61
CA TYR A 270 13.31 5.15 21.21
C TYR A 270 14.70 5.83 21.11
N PRO A 271 15.67 5.21 20.40
CA PRO A 271 17.03 5.73 20.34
C PRO A 271 17.06 7.13 19.72
N GLU A 272 17.86 8.03 20.29
CA GLU A 272 18.09 9.36 19.70
C GLU A 272 18.90 9.22 18.40
N GLU A 273 18.20 9.13 17.28
CA GLU A 273 18.79 8.96 15.96
C GLU A 273 19.37 10.29 15.45
N GLY A 274 20.63 10.60 15.78
CA GLY A 274 21.43 11.58 15.04
C GLY A 274 20.78 12.95 14.76
N GLY A 275 19.88 13.44 15.63
CA GLY A 275 19.17 14.70 15.46
C GLY A 275 17.82 14.63 14.73
N VAL A 276 17.35 13.44 14.35
CA VAL A 276 16.00 13.18 13.86
C VAL A 276 15.08 13.01 15.06
N ASP A 277 14.12 13.92 15.19
CA ASP A 277 13.13 13.91 16.24
C ASP A 277 11.72 13.83 15.64
N PHE A 278 10.81 13.23 16.38
CA PHE A 278 9.41 13.11 15.99
C PHE A 278 8.77 14.49 15.99
N LYS A 279 8.26 14.92 14.83
CA LYS A 279 7.61 16.22 14.67
C LYS A 279 6.23 16.06 14.06
N VAL A 280 5.33 16.97 14.42
CA VAL A 280 4.00 17.05 13.80
C VAL A 280 4.14 17.25 12.30
N GLY A 281 3.38 16.48 11.51
CA GLY A 281 3.49 16.45 10.05
C GLY A 281 4.58 15.52 9.52
N GLY A 282 5.40 14.92 10.40
CA GLY A 282 6.27 13.79 10.06
C GLY A 282 5.48 12.50 9.84
N ALA A 283 6.20 11.43 9.48
CA ALA A 283 5.64 10.10 9.30
C ALA A 283 6.49 9.05 10.02
N VAL A 284 5.82 7.98 10.49
CA VAL A 284 6.45 6.80 11.06
C VAL A 284 6.25 5.61 10.13
N GLY A 285 7.31 4.85 9.87
CA GLY A 285 7.26 3.61 9.12
C GLY A 285 7.01 2.42 10.04
N VAL A 286 5.87 1.75 9.89
CA VAL A 286 5.56 0.51 10.59
C VAL A 286 5.92 -0.67 9.69
N CYS A 287 6.68 -1.63 10.19
CA CYS A 287 7.00 -2.87 9.48
C CYS A 287 6.07 -3.98 9.99
N PRO A 288 4.93 -4.26 9.33
CA PRO A 288 4.03 -5.31 9.79
C PRO A 288 4.56 -6.70 9.38
N PRO A 289 4.48 -7.72 10.23
CA PRO A 289 4.61 -9.10 9.80
C PRO A 289 3.35 -9.53 9.04
N ASN A 290 3.48 -10.57 8.22
CA ASN A 290 2.33 -11.30 7.69
C ASN A 290 1.62 -12.11 8.78
N ASP A 291 0.35 -12.42 8.56
CA ASP A 291 -0.45 -13.21 9.50
C ASP A 291 0.16 -14.62 9.70
N PRO A 292 0.44 -15.06 10.94
CA PRO A 292 1.10 -16.33 11.21
C PRO A 292 0.27 -17.55 10.77
N TYR A 293 -1.06 -17.46 10.74
CA TYR A 293 -1.93 -18.53 10.25
C TYR A 293 -1.88 -18.64 8.73
N VAL A 294 -1.84 -17.50 8.03
CA VAL A 294 -1.66 -17.48 6.56
C VAL A 294 -0.27 -18.00 6.18
N VAL A 295 0.76 -17.63 6.93
CA VAL A 295 2.14 -18.13 6.75
C VAL A 295 2.20 -19.65 6.93
N GLU A 296 1.54 -20.19 7.98
CA GLU A 296 1.45 -21.64 8.20
C GLU A 296 0.71 -22.35 7.07
N ASP A 297 -0.44 -21.83 6.64
CA ASP A 297 -1.23 -22.42 5.58
C ASP A 297 -0.47 -22.41 4.24
N ILE A 298 0.24 -21.33 3.91
CA ILE A 298 1.12 -21.32 2.72
C ILE A 298 2.19 -22.39 2.83
N MET A 299 2.84 -22.58 3.98
CA MET A 299 3.83 -23.66 4.14
C MET A 299 3.21 -25.06 4.04
N ASP A 300 1.98 -25.25 4.52
CA ASP A 300 1.19 -26.46 4.31
C ASP A 300 0.89 -26.66 2.81
N GLN A 301 0.43 -25.62 2.12
CA GLN A 301 0.15 -25.64 0.68
C GLN A 301 1.40 -25.88 -0.16
N LEU A 302 2.58 -25.41 0.23
CA LEU A 302 3.83 -25.71 -0.48
C LEU A 302 4.40 -27.10 -0.16
N GLY A 303 3.77 -27.86 0.75
CA GLY A 303 4.23 -29.18 1.17
C GLY A 303 5.51 -29.13 2.00
N ILE A 304 5.82 -28.02 2.66
CA ILE A 304 7.01 -27.86 3.49
C ILE A 304 6.80 -28.62 4.80
N PRO A 305 7.62 -29.66 5.10
CA PRO A 305 7.44 -30.45 6.32
C PRO A 305 7.60 -29.60 7.59
N ARG A 306 6.77 -29.84 8.61
CA ARG A 306 6.76 -29.06 9.87
C ARG A 306 8.15 -28.91 10.50
N PHE A 307 8.93 -29.99 10.53
CA PHE A 307 10.29 -30.00 11.10
C PHE A 307 11.32 -29.15 10.33
N GLN A 308 10.99 -28.65 9.13
CA GLN A 308 11.87 -27.80 8.32
C GLN A 308 11.49 -26.31 8.35
N ARG A 309 10.30 -25.96 8.85
CA ARG A 309 9.77 -24.60 8.81
C ARG A 309 10.61 -23.62 9.63
N ASP A 310 10.95 -24.06 10.83
CA ASP A 310 11.68 -23.30 11.86
C ASP A 310 13.15 -23.72 11.95
N LYS A 311 13.58 -24.66 11.10
CA LYS A 311 14.98 -25.12 11.08
C LYS A 311 15.85 -24.02 10.45
N PRO A 312 16.89 -23.53 11.14
CA PRO A 312 17.82 -22.56 10.57
C PRO A 312 18.45 -23.07 9.28
N VAL A 313 18.44 -22.23 8.25
CA VAL A 313 19.07 -22.47 6.95
C VAL A 313 19.97 -21.30 6.60
N ARG A 314 20.98 -21.57 5.77
CA ARG A 314 21.79 -20.51 5.17
C ARG A 314 21.11 -20.06 3.89
N MET A 315 20.72 -18.80 3.82
CA MET A 315 20.15 -18.20 2.62
C MET A 315 21.22 -17.41 1.87
N HIS A 316 21.27 -17.59 0.56
CA HIS A 316 22.11 -16.82 -0.36
C HIS A 316 21.24 -16.03 -1.31
N THR A 317 21.57 -14.75 -1.53
CA THR A 317 20.92 -13.90 -2.53
C THR A 317 21.95 -13.48 -3.58
N PRO A 318 21.60 -13.51 -4.88
CA PRO A 318 22.56 -13.24 -5.96
C PRO A 318 22.93 -11.75 -6.05
N GLY A 319 22.11 -10.85 -5.49
CA GLY A 319 22.32 -9.40 -5.54
C GLY A 319 21.05 -8.63 -5.15
N GLY A 320 21.07 -7.32 -5.41
CA GLY A 320 19.97 -6.41 -5.08
C GLY A 320 19.86 -6.19 -3.56
N ARG A 321 18.66 -5.82 -3.08
CA ARG A 321 18.42 -5.57 -1.65
C ARG A 321 17.91 -6.80 -0.88
N TRP A 322 17.61 -7.91 -1.57
CA TRP A 322 17.09 -9.16 -0.99
C TRP A 322 17.88 -9.62 0.24
N PRO A 323 17.19 -10.06 1.32
CA PRO A 323 15.78 -10.47 1.34
C PRO A 323 14.76 -9.35 1.61
N THR A 324 15.20 -8.20 2.12
CA THR A 324 14.30 -7.08 2.45
C THR A 324 14.48 -5.92 1.46
N ILE A 325 13.67 -4.87 1.57
CA ILE A 325 13.89 -3.67 0.76
C ILE A 325 15.05 -2.79 1.28
N TRP A 326 15.68 -3.20 2.40
CA TRP A 326 16.66 -2.42 3.13
C TRP A 326 18.12 -2.83 2.86
N GLY A 327 19.03 -1.90 3.17
CA GLY A 327 20.47 -2.06 2.95
C GLY A 327 20.87 -1.95 1.47
N ASP A 328 22.17 -1.96 1.21
CA ASP A 328 22.74 -1.68 -0.11
C ASP A 328 22.49 -2.80 -1.14
N GLU A 329 22.67 -2.49 -2.41
CA GLU A 329 22.59 -3.50 -3.47
C GLU A 329 23.83 -4.38 -3.48
N GLN A 330 23.69 -5.60 -2.94
CA GLN A 330 24.78 -6.56 -2.83
C GLN A 330 24.25 -7.98 -2.66
N SER A 331 25.08 -8.96 -2.99
CA SER A 331 24.81 -10.35 -2.62
C SER A 331 24.88 -10.49 -1.09
N ARG A 332 23.98 -11.29 -0.51
CA ARG A 332 23.95 -11.54 0.93
C ARG A 332 24.01 -13.03 1.21
N THR A 333 24.57 -13.36 2.36
CA THR A 333 24.64 -14.72 2.90
C THR A 333 24.35 -14.64 4.39
N LEU A 334 23.18 -15.11 4.82
CA LEU A 334 22.68 -14.92 6.20
C LEU A 334 21.91 -16.15 6.68
N VAL A 335 21.77 -16.32 8.00
CA VAL A 335 20.89 -17.34 8.60
C VAL A 335 19.49 -16.81 8.74
N THR A 336 18.52 -17.65 8.39
CA THR A 336 17.08 -17.37 8.51
C THR A 336 16.31 -18.69 8.56
N THR A 337 14.99 -18.62 8.62
CA THR A 337 14.08 -19.76 8.49
C THR A 337 13.07 -19.51 7.39
N ARG A 338 12.40 -20.58 6.94
CA ARG A 338 11.34 -20.47 5.92
C ARG A 338 10.17 -19.64 6.46
N ARG A 339 9.85 -19.82 7.75
CA ARG A 339 8.84 -19.00 8.43
C ARG A 339 9.22 -17.53 8.44
N GLU A 340 10.44 -17.20 8.85
CA GLU A 340 10.89 -15.82 8.97
C GLU A 340 10.83 -15.07 7.64
N ILE A 341 11.20 -15.74 6.54
CA ILE A 341 11.08 -15.20 5.18
C ILE A 341 9.62 -14.87 4.85
N LEU A 342 8.71 -15.84 5.02
CA LEU A 342 7.29 -15.63 4.76
C LEU A 342 6.63 -14.63 5.71
N THR A 343 7.18 -14.44 6.91
CA THR A 343 6.63 -13.54 7.92
C THR A 343 7.05 -12.10 7.68
N TRP A 344 8.33 -11.85 7.36
CA TRP A 344 8.90 -10.50 7.40
C TRP A 344 9.43 -9.97 6.07
N THR A 345 9.62 -10.84 5.06
CA THR A 345 10.42 -10.45 3.88
C THR A 345 9.63 -10.37 2.58
N VAL A 346 8.57 -11.15 2.41
CA VAL A 346 7.77 -11.19 1.16
C VAL A 346 6.33 -10.75 1.39
N ASP A 347 5.77 -10.08 0.40
CA ASP A 347 4.35 -9.71 0.37
C ASP A 347 3.52 -10.86 -0.19
N ILE A 348 2.69 -11.46 0.66
CA ILE A 348 1.86 -12.62 0.32
C ILE A 348 0.39 -12.26 0.07
N ALA A 349 0.01 -11.02 0.34
CA ALA A 349 -1.39 -10.58 0.34
C ALA A 349 -1.62 -9.39 -0.56
N SER A 350 -0.78 -8.35 -0.51
CA SER A 350 -1.13 -7.02 -1.02
C SER A 350 -0.99 -6.90 -2.54
N ALA A 351 -0.01 -7.59 -3.13
CA ALA A 351 0.28 -7.52 -4.55
C ALA A 351 -0.62 -8.49 -5.36
N PRO A 352 -1.25 -8.02 -6.45
CA PRO A 352 -2.02 -8.89 -7.33
C PRO A 352 -1.11 -9.88 -8.08
N PRO A 353 -1.62 -11.06 -8.47
CA PRO A 353 -0.85 -12.04 -9.22
C PRO A 353 -0.28 -11.54 -10.55
N THR A 354 0.95 -11.96 -10.86
CA THR A 354 1.65 -11.62 -12.11
C THR A 354 1.71 -12.83 -13.06
N LYS A 355 1.88 -12.59 -14.36
CA LYS A 355 2.07 -13.67 -15.35
C LYS A 355 3.26 -14.59 -15.03
N PRO A 356 4.44 -14.08 -14.61
CA PRO A 356 5.53 -14.94 -14.14
C PRO A 356 5.12 -15.83 -12.97
N MET A 357 4.28 -15.36 -12.04
CA MET A 357 3.78 -16.22 -10.96
C MET A 357 2.92 -17.38 -11.49
N PHE A 358 1.99 -17.11 -12.43
CA PHE A 358 1.21 -18.18 -13.07
C PHE A 358 2.10 -19.16 -13.85
N ARG A 359 3.13 -18.64 -14.52
CA ARG A 359 4.13 -19.45 -15.23
C ARG A 359 4.87 -20.39 -14.28
N LEU A 360 5.32 -19.88 -13.13
CA LEU A 360 5.99 -20.66 -12.09
C LEU A 360 5.07 -21.76 -11.55
N LEU A 361 3.83 -21.41 -11.20
CA LEU A 361 2.87 -22.38 -10.71
C LEU A 361 2.59 -23.47 -11.75
N ALA A 362 2.55 -23.12 -13.04
CA ALA A 362 2.37 -24.09 -14.12
C ALA A 362 3.51 -25.11 -14.22
N ASP A 363 4.76 -24.69 -14.00
CA ASP A 363 5.92 -25.59 -14.00
C ASP A 363 5.86 -26.64 -12.89
N HIS A 364 5.30 -26.25 -11.74
CA HIS A 364 5.22 -27.08 -10.56
C HIS A 364 3.84 -27.73 -10.32
N ALA A 365 2.90 -27.56 -11.26
CA ALA A 365 1.60 -28.22 -11.23
C ALA A 365 1.69 -29.65 -11.76
N THR A 366 1.25 -30.60 -10.94
CA THR A 366 1.25 -32.04 -11.29
C THR A 366 -0.03 -32.47 -12.01
N ALA A 367 -1.15 -31.77 -11.78
CA ALA A 367 -2.40 -32.04 -12.47
C ALA A 367 -2.42 -31.39 -13.88
N PRO A 368 -2.66 -32.14 -14.96
CA PRO A 368 -2.61 -31.61 -16.33
C PRO A 368 -3.58 -30.46 -16.60
N ASN A 369 -4.77 -30.51 -16.00
CA ASN A 369 -5.80 -29.48 -16.10
C ASN A 369 -5.36 -28.15 -15.45
N GLU A 370 -4.87 -28.20 -14.21
CA GLU A 370 -4.33 -27.03 -13.50
C GLU A 370 -3.15 -26.43 -14.25
N LYS A 371 -2.20 -27.27 -14.68
CA LYS A 371 -1.06 -26.86 -15.49
C LYS A 371 -1.48 -26.16 -16.77
N LYS A 372 -2.53 -26.64 -17.45
CA LYS A 372 -3.03 -26.03 -18.68
C LYS A 372 -3.64 -24.65 -18.41
N ILE A 373 -4.46 -24.52 -17.38
CA ILE A 373 -5.08 -23.24 -16.99
C ILE A 373 -4.02 -22.22 -16.59
N LEU A 374 -3.04 -22.62 -15.77
CA LEU A 374 -1.94 -21.74 -15.35
C LEU A 374 -1.06 -21.30 -16.55
N THR A 375 -0.75 -22.23 -17.46
CA THR A 375 -0.03 -21.90 -18.70
C THR A 375 -0.83 -20.94 -19.57
N PHE A 376 -2.16 -21.11 -19.65
CA PHE A 376 -3.04 -20.20 -20.39
C PHE A 376 -3.00 -18.79 -19.82
N LEU A 377 -3.08 -18.61 -18.50
CA LEU A 377 -2.96 -17.31 -17.84
C LEU A 377 -1.59 -16.64 -18.08
N ALA A 378 -0.55 -17.44 -18.29
CA ALA A 378 0.79 -16.97 -18.63
C ALA A 378 1.02 -16.75 -20.14
N SER A 379 0.06 -17.06 -21.02
CA SER A 379 0.20 -16.97 -22.49
C SER A 379 -0.43 -15.70 -23.08
N ALA A 380 -0.33 -15.54 -24.41
CA ALA A 380 -1.06 -14.50 -25.13
C ALA A 380 -2.58 -14.75 -25.15
N GLN A 381 -3.02 -16.00 -25.27
CA GLN A 381 -4.43 -16.37 -25.38
C GLN A 381 -5.19 -16.12 -24.06
N GLY A 382 -4.52 -16.23 -22.91
CA GLY A 382 -5.12 -15.91 -21.61
C GLY A 382 -5.05 -14.44 -21.21
N GLN A 383 -4.62 -13.54 -22.10
CA GLN A 383 -4.50 -12.11 -21.77
C GLN A 383 -5.80 -11.51 -21.23
N ALA A 384 -6.95 -11.84 -21.84
CA ALA A 384 -8.24 -11.34 -21.37
C ALA A 384 -8.57 -11.84 -19.96
N ALA A 385 -8.46 -13.15 -19.72
CA ALA A 385 -8.70 -13.76 -18.41
C ALA A 385 -7.74 -13.22 -17.33
N PHE A 386 -6.47 -12.97 -17.68
CA PHE A 386 -5.49 -12.35 -16.79
C PHE A 386 -5.86 -10.89 -16.44
N CYS A 387 -6.30 -10.10 -17.43
CA CYS A 387 -6.77 -8.73 -17.19
C CYS A 387 -8.01 -8.70 -16.27
N ASP A 388 -8.95 -9.61 -16.48
CA ASP A 388 -10.15 -9.75 -15.65
C ASP A 388 -9.75 -10.12 -14.21
N LEU A 389 -8.82 -11.06 -14.04
CA LEU A 389 -8.30 -11.44 -12.73
C LEU A 389 -7.64 -10.26 -11.99
N ARG A 390 -6.88 -9.42 -12.69
CA ARG A 390 -6.18 -8.25 -12.10
C ARG A 390 -7.13 -7.10 -11.75
N THR A 391 -8.24 -6.97 -12.45
CA THR A 391 -9.23 -5.89 -12.24
C THR A 391 -10.44 -6.34 -11.40
N GLY A 392 -10.55 -7.63 -11.13
CA GLY A 392 -11.61 -8.26 -10.37
C GLY A 392 -11.30 -8.31 -8.87
N PRO A 393 -11.57 -9.46 -8.20
CA PRO A 393 -11.36 -9.58 -6.77
C PRO A 393 -9.86 -9.47 -6.41
N HIS A 394 -9.58 -8.95 -5.22
CA HIS A 394 -8.24 -8.99 -4.67
C HIS A 394 -7.87 -10.45 -4.37
N ILE A 395 -6.81 -10.94 -5.03
CA ILE A 395 -6.38 -12.34 -4.94
C ILE A 395 -5.03 -12.41 -4.23
N THR A 396 -5.00 -13.15 -3.12
CA THR A 396 -3.77 -13.40 -2.36
C THR A 396 -3.03 -14.63 -2.88
N LEU A 397 -1.76 -14.78 -2.49
CA LEU A 397 -0.99 -15.99 -2.77
C LEU A 397 -1.67 -17.24 -2.21
N GLN A 398 -2.21 -17.13 -0.99
CA GLN A 398 -2.91 -18.21 -0.31
C GLN A 398 -4.10 -18.71 -1.13
N GLN A 399 -4.98 -17.80 -1.57
CA GLN A 399 -6.13 -18.14 -2.41
C GLN A 399 -5.69 -18.81 -3.73
N LEU A 400 -4.60 -18.34 -4.32
CA LEU A 400 -4.10 -18.91 -5.56
C LEU A 400 -3.55 -20.34 -5.38
N LEU A 401 -2.86 -20.62 -4.28
CA LEU A 401 -2.36 -21.97 -3.97
C LEU A 401 -3.51 -22.95 -3.66
N HIS A 402 -4.58 -22.49 -3.00
CA HIS A 402 -5.80 -23.30 -2.81
C HIS A 402 -6.57 -23.53 -4.11
N ALA A 403 -6.57 -22.55 -5.04
CA ALA A 403 -7.22 -22.70 -6.34
C ALA A 403 -6.53 -23.76 -7.22
N PHE A 404 -5.21 -23.89 -7.09
CA PHE A 404 -4.37 -24.83 -7.85
C PHE A 404 -3.56 -25.75 -6.91
N PRO A 405 -4.23 -26.66 -6.18
CA PRO A 405 -3.61 -27.45 -5.12
C PRO A 405 -2.54 -28.42 -5.62
N SER A 406 -2.51 -28.78 -6.91
CA SER A 406 -1.47 -29.65 -7.47
C SER A 406 -0.13 -28.94 -7.70
N SER A 407 -0.12 -27.60 -7.61
CA SER A 407 1.07 -26.77 -7.78
C SER A 407 1.83 -26.59 -6.48
N LYS A 408 3.09 -27.05 -6.45
CA LYS A 408 3.96 -27.03 -5.25
C LYS A 408 5.34 -26.43 -5.57
N PRO A 409 5.44 -25.13 -5.90
CA PRO A 409 6.73 -24.52 -6.22
C PRO A 409 7.66 -24.48 -5.00
N PRO A 410 8.98 -24.64 -5.17
CA PRO A 410 9.94 -24.38 -4.10
C PRO A 410 9.85 -22.94 -3.60
N LEU A 411 9.96 -22.74 -2.28
CA LEU A 411 9.86 -21.40 -1.67
C LEU A 411 10.90 -20.43 -2.23
N GLU A 412 12.11 -20.92 -2.48
CA GLU A 412 13.23 -20.19 -3.08
C GLU A 412 12.86 -19.52 -4.42
N HIS A 413 12.14 -20.26 -5.27
CA HIS A 413 11.72 -19.80 -6.58
C HIS A 413 10.46 -18.94 -6.48
N LEU A 414 9.54 -19.31 -5.58
CA LEU A 414 8.33 -18.53 -5.31
C LEU A 414 8.65 -17.10 -4.86
N CYS A 415 9.67 -16.90 -4.02
CA CYS A 415 10.11 -15.56 -3.63
C CYS A 415 10.52 -14.70 -4.83
N GLY A 416 10.96 -15.30 -5.95
CA GLY A 416 11.26 -14.55 -7.18
C GLY A 416 10.03 -14.02 -7.92
N ALA A 417 8.85 -14.59 -7.66
CA ALA A 417 7.58 -14.14 -8.22
C ALA A 417 6.87 -13.09 -7.33
N LEU A 418 7.29 -12.97 -6.06
CA LEU A 418 6.68 -12.12 -5.05
C LEU A 418 7.44 -10.81 -4.88
N ASN A 419 6.71 -9.78 -4.44
CA ASN A 419 7.32 -8.54 -4.01
C ASN A 419 7.89 -8.69 -2.60
N GLN A 420 8.86 -7.85 -2.27
CA GLN A 420 9.35 -7.74 -0.91
C GLN A 420 8.36 -6.97 -0.04
N LEU A 421 8.25 -7.34 1.23
CA LEU A 421 7.29 -6.76 2.16
C LEU A 421 7.68 -5.31 2.49
N MET A 422 6.80 -4.37 2.13
CA MET A 422 7.02 -2.94 2.34
C MET A 422 6.59 -2.48 3.74
N PRO A 423 7.29 -1.52 4.36
CA PRO A 423 6.74 -0.80 5.51
C PRO A 423 5.50 0.01 5.10
N ARG A 424 4.63 0.27 6.07
CA ARG A 424 3.46 1.14 5.92
C ARG A 424 3.72 2.44 6.69
N PHE A 425 3.64 3.57 5.99
CA PHE A 425 3.90 4.88 6.57
C PHE A 425 2.60 5.53 7.07
N TYR A 426 2.63 6.02 8.30
CA TYR A 426 1.50 6.73 8.93
C TYR A 426 1.94 8.13 9.37
N SER A 427 1.08 9.12 9.17
CA SER A 427 1.34 10.49 9.61
C SER A 427 1.22 10.62 11.12
N LEU A 428 2.17 11.34 11.71
CA LEU A 428 2.16 11.68 13.13
C LEU A 428 1.13 12.76 13.40
N SER A 429 0.23 12.49 14.35
CA SER A 429 -0.86 13.42 14.74
C SER A 429 -0.50 14.31 15.92
N ASN A 430 0.66 14.09 16.56
CA ASN A 430 1.13 14.86 17.70
C ASN A 430 2.67 14.97 17.73
N ASP A 431 3.16 15.81 18.64
CA ASP A 431 4.55 15.86 19.07
C ASP A 431 4.71 15.08 20.38
N PRO A 432 5.67 14.14 20.50
CA PRO A 432 5.86 13.39 21.73
C PRO A 432 6.32 14.24 22.92
N HIS A 433 7.00 15.38 22.70
CA HIS A 433 7.35 16.30 23.79
C HIS A 433 6.12 16.94 24.44
N VAL A 434 5.08 17.18 23.65
CA VAL A 434 3.80 17.69 24.16
C VAL A 434 3.05 16.57 24.89
N SER A 435 3.15 15.33 24.42
CA SER A 435 2.50 14.19 25.08
C SER A 435 3.08 13.91 26.46
N SER A 436 4.42 13.99 26.63
CA SER A 436 5.08 13.69 27.90
C SER A 436 4.74 14.70 29.00
N ALA A 437 4.31 15.90 28.63
CA ALA A 437 3.85 16.95 29.54
C ALA A 437 2.39 16.77 30.02
N ARG A 438 1.61 15.81 29.46
CA ARG A 438 0.22 15.58 29.87
C ARG A 438 0.16 14.95 31.26
N GLU A 439 -0.80 15.40 32.07
CA GLU A 439 -1.03 14.84 33.41
C GLU A 439 -1.33 13.33 33.33
N GLY A 440 -0.64 12.54 34.16
CA GLY A 440 -0.83 11.09 34.25
C GLY A 440 0.04 10.22 33.33
N LEU A 441 0.85 10.81 32.44
CA LEU A 441 1.71 10.04 31.53
C LEU A 441 3.15 9.80 32.05
N ALA A 442 3.48 10.20 33.28
CA ALA A 442 4.77 9.92 33.94
C ALA A 442 6.02 10.21 33.08
N GLY A 443 5.98 11.23 32.21
CA GLY A 443 7.10 11.58 31.33
C GLY A 443 7.24 10.71 30.07
N ARG A 444 6.28 9.81 29.79
CA ARG A 444 6.28 8.97 28.59
C ARG A 444 6.16 9.79 27.32
N ARG A 445 6.95 9.44 26.31
CA ARG A 445 6.88 10.01 24.96
C ARG A 445 5.95 9.14 24.12
N LEU A 446 4.76 9.63 23.81
CA LEU A 446 3.78 8.92 22.98
C LEU A 446 3.68 9.56 21.61
N ILE A 447 3.71 8.74 20.57
CA ILE A 447 3.31 9.15 19.22
C ILE A 447 1.92 8.60 18.89
N GLU A 448 1.13 9.42 18.23
CA GLU A 448 -0.26 9.16 17.91
C GLU A 448 -0.44 9.00 16.41
N THR A 449 -1.09 7.91 16.00
CA THR A 449 -1.44 7.64 14.61
C THR A 449 -2.89 7.23 14.50
N ALA A 450 -3.49 7.46 13.33
CA ALA A 450 -4.84 6.99 13.02
C ALA A 450 -4.80 6.11 11.77
N VAL A 451 -5.40 4.94 11.85
CA VAL A 451 -5.42 3.93 10.79
C VAL A 451 -6.87 3.60 10.46
N THR A 452 -7.21 3.69 9.17
CA THR A 452 -8.53 3.29 8.70
C THR A 452 -8.43 1.90 8.08
N ILE A 453 -9.25 0.98 8.57
CA ILE A 453 -9.33 -0.38 8.04
C ILE A 453 -10.28 -0.38 6.85
N HIS A 454 -9.83 -1.03 5.78
CA HIS A 454 -10.67 -1.36 4.64
C HIS A 454 -10.97 -2.86 4.69
N GLU A 455 -12.17 -3.20 5.11
CA GLU A 455 -12.64 -4.59 5.14
C GLU A 455 -13.21 -4.93 3.76
N THR A 456 -12.64 -5.96 3.11
CA THR A 456 -13.23 -6.56 1.92
C THR A 456 -13.92 -7.86 2.33
N PRO A 457 -15.19 -8.09 1.97
CA PRO A 457 -15.87 -9.37 2.21
C PRO A 457 -15.17 -10.58 1.59
N SER A 458 -14.23 -10.31 0.69
CA SER A 458 -13.51 -11.26 -0.15
C SER A 458 -12.13 -11.68 0.40
N PHE A 459 -11.72 -11.17 1.56
CA PHE A 459 -10.44 -11.50 2.20
C PHE A 459 -10.59 -12.67 3.17
#